data_AF-A0A957X7V4-F1
#
_entry.id   AF-A0A957X7V4-F1
#
_cell.length_a   1.000
_cell.length_b   1.000
_cell.length_c   1.000
_cell.angle_alpha   90.00
_cell.angle_beta   90.00
_cell.angle_gamma   90.00
#
_symmetry.space_group_name_H-M   'P 1'
#
loop_
_entity.id
_entity.type
_entity.pdbx_description
1 polymer ?
#
loop_
_entity_poly.entity_id
_entity_poly.type
_entity_poly.pdbx_seq_one_letter_code
_entity_poly.pdbx_strand_id
1 'polypeptide(L)'
;MTTATAEIQLTRKDFVSDQTVRWCPGCGDYAILATMQKVLPEIGVPKENIVFISGIGCSSRFPYYMNTYGIHSIHGRAPTLATGLSIANPDLSIWVITGDGDGLSIGGNHLLHVLRRNVDIV
;
A
#
# COMPACT_ATOMS: atom_id res chain seq x y z
N MET A 1 18.37 23.74 -10.83
CA MET A 1 17.97 23.31 -12.19
C MET A 1 16.52 22.87 -12.09
N THR A 2 15.60 23.71 -12.55
CA THR A 2 14.15 23.47 -12.55
C THR A 2 13.82 22.56 -13.73
N THR A 3 13.84 21.26 -13.51
CA THR A 3 13.20 20.30 -14.41
C THR A 3 11.69 20.50 -14.28
N ALA A 4 11.06 20.96 -15.35
CA ALA A 4 9.61 20.99 -15.46
C ALA A 4 9.10 19.55 -15.31
N THR A 5 8.44 19.25 -14.19
CA THR A 5 7.67 18.03 -14.01
C THR A 5 6.53 18.07 -15.00
N ALA A 6 6.60 17.26 -16.05
CA ALA A 6 5.42 16.97 -16.85
C ALA A 6 4.32 16.49 -15.91
N GLU A 7 3.15 17.13 -15.92
CA GLU A 7 2.01 16.70 -15.11
C GLU A 7 1.65 15.27 -15.51
N ILE A 8 1.93 14.33 -14.61
CA ILE A 8 1.60 12.93 -14.82
C ILE A 8 0.08 12.81 -14.65
N GLN A 9 -0.65 12.79 -15.76
CA GLN A 9 -2.09 12.54 -15.74
C GLN A 9 -2.34 11.03 -15.60
N LEU A 10 -2.33 10.55 -14.36
CA LEU A 10 -2.79 9.20 -14.03
C LEU A 10 -4.32 9.15 -14.00
N THR A 11 -4.85 7.96 -14.24
CA THR A 11 -6.27 7.65 -14.12
C THR A 11 -6.47 6.43 -13.24
N ARG A 12 -7.73 6.18 -12.84
CA ARG A 12 -8.07 4.96 -12.10
C ARG A 12 -7.56 3.69 -12.79
N LYS A 13 -7.63 3.63 -14.13
CA LYS A 13 -7.23 2.46 -14.91
C LYS A 13 -5.75 2.12 -14.73
N ASP A 14 -4.91 3.13 -14.52
CA ASP A 14 -3.47 2.94 -14.36
C ASP A 14 -3.11 2.18 -13.08
N PHE A 15 -4.00 2.17 -12.08
CA PHE A 15 -3.83 1.50 -10.79
C PHE A 15 -4.53 0.14 -10.70
N VAL A 16 -5.31 -0.27 -11.71
CA VAL A 16 -5.96 -1.58 -11.75
C VAL A 16 -4.99 -2.62 -12.30
N SER A 17 -4.72 -3.68 -11.54
CA SER A 17 -3.94 -4.84 -12.02
C SER A 17 -4.75 -5.72 -12.98
N ASP A 18 -4.07 -6.58 -13.72
CA ASP A 18 -4.68 -7.67 -14.51
C ASP A 18 -5.18 -8.87 -13.67
N GLN A 19 -4.90 -8.88 -12.37
CA GLN A 19 -5.26 -9.97 -11.48
C GLN A 19 -6.75 -9.99 -11.12
N THR A 20 -7.35 -11.18 -11.18
CA THR A 20 -8.73 -11.38 -10.70
C THR A 20 -8.81 -11.26 -9.18
N VAL A 21 -9.71 -10.40 -8.70
CA VAL A 21 -10.00 -10.25 -7.26
C VAL A 21 -10.71 -11.50 -6.73
N ARG A 22 -10.18 -12.07 -5.63
CA ARG A 22 -10.64 -13.35 -5.06
C ARG A 22 -11.34 -13.20 -3.71
N TRP A 23 -11.85 -12.03 -3.40
CA TRP A 23 -12.67 -11.82 -2.20
C TRP A 23 -14.09 -12.36 -2.40
N CYS A 24 -14.77 -12.65 -1.30
CA CYS A 24 -16.15 -13.12 -1.34
C CYS A 24 -17.07 -12.05 -1.96
N PRO A 25 -18.13 -12.44 -2.70
CA PRO A 25 -19.15 -11.49 -3.14
C PRO A 25 -19.73 -10.70 -1.96
N GLY A 26 -19.75 -9.37 -2.07
CA GLY A 26 -20.20 -8.47 -1.00
C GLY A 26 -19.14 -8.13 0.05
N CYS A 27 -17.91 -8.59 -0.09
CA CYS A 27 -16.82 -8.20 0.81
C CYS A 27 -16.54 -6.69 0.75
N GLY A 28 -16.33 -6.05 1.91
CA GLY A 28 -16.03 -4.62 2.01
C GLY A 28 -14.70 -4.21 1.38
N ASP A 29 -13.74 -5.13 1.25
CA ASP A 29 -12.42 -4.85 0.64
C ASP A 29 -12.53 -4.37 -0.81
N TYR A 30 -13.60 -4.74 -1.53
CA TYR A 30 -13.90 -4.22 -2.87
C TYR A 30 -14.08 -2.69 -2.87
N ALA A 31 -14.75 -2.15 -1.84
CA ALA A 31 -14.98 -0.71 -1.72
C ALA A 31 -13.69 0.03 -1.41
N ILE A 32 -12.84 -0.54 -0.53
CA ILE A 32 -11.52 0.01 -0.20
C ILE A 32 -10.64 0.04 -1.45
N LEU A 33 -10.56 -1.07 -2.18
CA LEU A 33 -9.78 -1.17 -3.42
C LEU A 33 -10.24 -0.17 -4.49
N ALA A 34 -11.55 -0.12 -4.75
CA ALA A 34 -12.11 0.80 -5.75
C ALA A 34 -11.87 2.27 -5.38
N THR A 35 -11.95 2.59 -4.09
CA THR A 35 -11.70 3.95 -3.58
C THR A 35 -10.22 4.32 -3.71
N MET A 36 -9.31 3.42 -3.32
CA MET A 36 -7.88 3.67 -3.45
C MET A 36 -7.48 3.90 -4.91
N GLN A 37 -7.91 3.03 -5.83
CA GLN A 37 -7.65 3.19 -7.26
C GLN A 37 -8.21 4.50 -7.83
N LYS A 38 -9.29 5.03 -7.25
CA LYS A 38 -9.87 6.32 -7.65
C LYS A 38 -9.07 7.51 -7.12
N VAL A 39 -8.57 7.43 -5.89
CA VAL A 39 -7.91 8.55 -5.19
C VAL A 39 -6.43 8.66 -5.54
N LEU A 40 -5.70 7.56 -5.74
CA LEU A 40 -4.26 7.62 -6.06
C LEU A 40 -3.89 8.55 -7.24
N PRO A 41 -4.67 8.62 -8.33
CA PRO A 41 -4.45 9.63 -9.38
C PRO A 41 -4.43 11.08 -8.89
N GLU A 42 -5.24 11.40 -7.88
CA GLU A 42 -5.39 12.75 -7.33
C GLU A 42 -4.23 13.13 -6.40
N ILE A 43 -3.48 12.14 -5.88
CA ILE A 43 -2.33 12.36 -4.99
C ILE A 43 -1.11 12.88 -5.79
N GLY A 44 -1.07 12.64 -7.11
CA GLY A 44 -0.02 13.18 -7.99
C GLY A 44 1.34 12.50 -7.86
N VAL A 45 1.41 11.31 -7.25
CA VAL A 45 2.64 10.51 -7.16
C VAL A 45 2.72 9.53 -8.34
N PRO A 46 3.86 9.43 -9.06
CA PRO A 46 4.06 8.43 -10.09
C PRO A 46 3.82 7.02 -9.55
N LYS A 47 3.14 6.15 -10.31
CA LYS A 47 2.76 4.81 -9.83
C LYS A 47 3.98 3.92 -9.50
N GLU A 48 5.10 4.15 -10.18
CA GLU A 48 6.39 3.50 -9.95
C GLU A 48 7.06 3.92 -8.64
N ASN A 49 6.61 5.03 -8.02
CA ASN A 49 7.07 5.50 -6.72
C ASN A 49 6.10 5.13 -5.59
N ILE A 50 4.99 4.45 -5.89
CA ILE A 50 4.02 3.96 -4.91
C ILE A 50 4.30 2.50 -4.60
N VAL A 51 4.40 2.15 -3.32
CA VAL A 51 4.63 0.78 -2.87
C VAL A 51 3.58 0.37 -1.86
N PHE A 52 2.80 -0.66 -2.17
CA PHE A 52 1.87 -1.29 -1.23
C PHE A 52 2.53 -2.49 -0.53
N ILE A 53 2.67 -2.44 0.79
CA ILE A 53 3.21 -3.53 1.60
C ILE A 53 2.09 -4.10 2.46
N SER A 54 1.96 -5.42 2.48
CA SER A 54 0.90 -6.09 3.24
C SER A 54 1.40 -7.31 4.00
N GLY A 55 0.68 -7.71 5.04
CA GLY A 55 0.97 -8.93 5.81
C GLY A 55 0.30 -10.17 5.22
N ILE A 56 -0.46 -10.92 6.01
CA ILE A 56 -1.22 -12.10 5.56
C ILE A 56 -2.69 -11.97 6.01
N GLY A 57 -3.61 -12.24 5.08
CA GLY A 57 -5.05 -12.21 5.31
C GLY A 57 -5.83 -11.96 4.02
N CYS A 58 -7.16 -11.89 4.12
CA CYS A 58 -7.99 -11.46 2.98
C CYS A 58 -7.58 -10.05 2.53
N SER A 59 -7.53 -9.10 3.46
CA SER A 59 -7.10 -7.72 3.20
C SER A 59 -5.69 -7.66 2.59
N SER A 60 -4.76 -8.50 3.03
CA SER A 60 -3.38 -8.50 2.55
C SER A 60 -3.19 -9.00 1.12
N ARG A 61 -4.26 -9.44 0.45
CA ARG A 61 -4.20 -9.64 -1.02
C ARG A 61 -4.18 -8.33 -1.80
N PHE A 62 -4.42 -7.19 -1.15
CA PHE A 62 -4.53 -5.88 -1.77
C PHE A 62 -3.40 -5.53 -2.75
N PRO A 63 -2.10 -5.75 -2.47
CA PRO A 63 -1.04 -5.37 -3.41
C PRO A 63 -1.11 -6.14 -4.74
N TYR A 64 -1.71 -7.34 -4.78
CA TYR A 64 -1.92 -8.05 -6.05
C TYR A 64 -2.92 -7.35 -6.97
N TYR A 65 -3.78 -6.50 -6.41
CA TYR A 65 -4.87 -5.83 -7.13
C TYR A 65 -4.53 -4.38 -7.52
N MET A 66 -3.29 -3.97 -7.24
CA MET A 66 -2.75 -2.65 -7.53
C MET A 66 -1.65 -2.76 -8.59
N ASN A 67 -1.72 -1.94 -9.63
CA ASN A 67 -0.68 -1.85 -10.65
C ASN A 67 0.43 -0.87 -10.24
N THR A 68 1.11 -1.20 -9.15
CA THR A 68 2.24 -0.45 -8.56
C THR A 68 3.31 -1.45 -8.12
N TYR A 69 4.40 -0.98 -7.50
CA TYR A 69 5.22 -1.91 -6.73
C TYR A 69 4.42 -2.42 -5.52
N GLY A 70 4.66 -3.69 -5.15
CA GLY A 70 3.91 -4.34 -4.09
C GLY A 70 4.70 -5.45 -3.42
N ILE A 71 4.56 -5.58 -2.10
CA ILE A 71 5.13 -6.65 -1.29
C ILE A 71 4.02 -7.32 -0.50
N HIS A 72 3.76 -8.60 -0.78
CA HIS A 72 2.98 -9.46 0.08
C HIS A 72 3.95 -10.18 1.02
N SER A 73 4.03 -9.69 2.25
CA SER A 73 5.04 -10.08 3.23
C SER A 73 4.59 -11.27 4.08
N ILE A 74 5.13 -11.41 5.28
CA ILE A 74 4.75 -12.44 6.24
C ILE A 74 3.83 -11.86 7.31
N HIS A 75 3.04 -12.73 7.94
CA HIS A 75 1.95 -12.34 8.84
C HIS A 75 2.43 -11.40 9.95
N GLY A 76 1.82 -10.23 10.04
CA GLY A 76 2.12 -9.18 11.02
C GLY A 76 3.47 -8.48 10.86
N ARG A 77 4.13 -8.57 9.69
CA ARG A 77 5.45 -7.95 9.48
C ARG A 77 5.46 -6.83 8.44
N ALA A 78 4.31 -6.46 7.87
CA ALA A 78 4.22 -5.33 6.95
C ALA A 78 4.81 -4.03 7.53
N PRO A 79 4.54 -3.64 8.80
CA PRO A 79 5.14 -2.43 9.37
C PRO A 79 6.67 -2.50 9.50
N THR A 80 7.23 -3.70 9.75
CA THR A 80 8.67 -3.92 9.83
C THR A 80 9.35 -3.73 8.47
N LEU A 81 8.77 -4.30 7.41
CA LEU A 81 9.31 -4.14 6.06
C LEU A 81 9.15 -2.70 5.56
N ALA A 82 8.01 -2.08 5.84
CA ALA A 82 7.77 -0.67 5.49
C ALA A 82 8.77 0.26 6.16
N THR A 83 9.11 0.02 7.43
CA THR A 83 10.17 0.77 8.12
C THR A 83 11.52 0.63 7.41
N GLY A 84 11.90 -0.60 7.03
CA GLY A 84 13.15 -0.83 6.31
C GLY A 84 13.18 -0.13 4.95
N LEU A 85 12.07 -0.19 4.20
CA LEU A 85 11.96 0.45 2.90
C LEU A 85 12.01 1.98 3.00
N SER A 86 11.29 2.57 3.96
CA SER A 86 11.28 4.02 4.21
C SER A 86 12.68 4.55 4.52
N ILE A 87 13.48 3.80 5.29
CA ILE A 87 14.88 4.15 5.57
C ILE A 87 15.77 4.00 4.34
N ALA A 88 15.55 2.95 3.55
CA ALA A 88 16.40 2.63 2.40
C ALA A 88 16.14 3.55 1.20
N ASN A 89 14.90 3.99 0.99
CA ASN A 89 14.51 4.88 -0.09
C ASN A 89 13.40 5.84 0.39
N PRO A 90 13.75 7.01 0.93
CA PRO A 90 12.80 7.95 1.52
C PRO A 90 11.92 8.69 0.50
N ASP A 91 12.22 8.61 -0.80
CA ASP A 91 11.45 9.29 -1.84
C ASP A 91 10.19 8.50 -2.29
N LEU A 92 10.00 7.28 -1.76
CA LEU A 92 8.86 6.42 -2.09
C LEU A 92 7.62 6.76 -1.25
N SER A 93 6.46 6.72 -1.89
CA SER A 93 5.17 6.74 -1.20
C SER A 93 4.81 5.32 -0.77
N ILE A 94 4.96 5.03 0.52
CA ILE A 94 4.81 3.68 1.09
C ILE A 94 3.47 3.57 1.80
N TRP A 95 2.69 2.55 1.44
CA TRP A 95 1.35 2.28 1.95
C TRP A 95 1.27 0.88 2.54
N VAL A 96 0.80 0.77 3.78
CA VAL A 96 0.71 -0.48 4.54
C VAL A 96 -0.74 -0.92 4.64
N ILE A 97 -1.03 -2.11 4.10
CA ILE A 97 -2.35 -2.73 4.19
C ILE A 97 -2.31 -3.94 5.12
N THR A 98 -3.08 -3.87 6.19
CA THR A 98 -3.22 -4.96 7.16
C THR A 98 -4.69 -5.26 7.42
N GLY A 99 -4.98 -6.49 7.81
CA GLY A 99 -6.23 -6.81 8.51
C GLY A 99 -6.11 -6.46 9.99
N ASP A 100 -7.22 -6.49 10.70
CA ASP A 100 -7.27 -6.35 12.16
C ASP A 100 -6.36 -7.36 12.87
N GLY A 101 -6.48 -8.65 12.56
CA GLY A 101 -5.61 -9.68 13.14
C GLY A 101 -4.14 -9.53 12.74
N ASP A 102 -3.88 -9.12 11.49
CA ASP A 102 -2.53 -8.96 10.98
C ASP A 102 -1.80 -7.77 11.63
N GLY A 103 -2.43 -6.60 11.68
CA GLY A 103 -1.83 -5.36 12.17
C GLY A 103 -1.98 -5.11 13.67
N LEU A 104 -3.11 -5.54 14.27
CA LEU A 104 -3.45 -5.22 15.66
C LEU A 104 -3.27 -6.40 16.63
N SER A 105 -3.14 -7.64 16.12
CA SER A 105 -2.79 -8.80 16.93
C SER A 105 -1.31 -9.18 16.75
N ILE A 106 -0.98 -10.11 15.83
CA ILE A 106 0.41 -10.59 15.66
C ILE A 106 1.39 -9.48 15.22
N GLY A 107 0.90 -8.44 14.56
CA GLY A 107 1.67 -7.27 14.14
C GLY A 107 1.70 -6.12 15.14
N GLY A 108 0.95 -6.19 16.24
CA GLY A 108 0.67 -5.04 17.11
C GLY A 108 1.92 -4.33 17.64
N ASN A 109 2.92 -5.08 18.10
CA ASN A 109 4.18 -4.50 18.59
C ASN A 109 4.95 -3.76 17.50
N HIS A 110 4.90 -4.22 16.25
CA HIS A 110 5.55 -3.55 15.13
C HIS A 110 4.84 -2.24 14.79
N LEU A 111 3.50 -2.24 14.78
CA LEU A 111 2.71 -1.04 14.58
C LEU A 111 2.99 0.01 15.64
N LEU A 112 2.98 -0.37 16.93
CA LEU A 112 3.28 0.55 18.04
C LEU A 112 4.65 1.21 17.88
N HIS A 113 5.64 0.47 17.42
CA HIS A 113 6.98 1.01 17.22
C HIS A 113 7.15 1.83 15.93
N VAL A 114 6.36 1.56 14.89
CA VAL A 114 6.26 2.45 13.72
C VAL A 114 5.73 3.81 14.15
N LEU A 115 4.61 3.82 14.90
CA LEU A 115 4.01 5.06 15.40
C LEU A 115 4.97 5.82 16.33
N ARG A 116 5.61 5.12 17.27
CA ARG A 116 6.58 5.73 18.20
C ARG A 116 7.77 6.38 17.49
N ARG A 117 8.18 5.84 16.34
CA ARG A 117 9.31 6.36 15.56
C ARG A 117 8.90 7.43 14.55
N ASN A 118 7.60 7.66 14.37
CA ASN A 118 7.07 8.56 13.34
C ASN A 118 7.65 8.25 11.95
N VAL A 119 7.62 6.97 11.57
CA VAL A 119 8.06 6.53 10.24
C VAL A 119 7.12 7.12 9.19
N ASP A 120 7.67 7.68 8.11
CA ASP A 120 6.89 8.28 7.02
C ASP A 120 6.31 7.19 6.11
N ILE A 121 5.17 6.65 6.53
CA ILE A 121 4.38 5.64 5.82
C ILE A 121 2.89 5.90 6.09
N VAL A 122 2.04 5.39 5.20
CA VAL A 122 0.56 5.41 5.35
C VAL A 122 0.05 4.04 5.73
#